data_AF-E3EK13-F1
#
_entry.id   AF-E3EK13-F1
#
_cell.length_a   1.000
_cell.length_b   1.000
_cell.length_c   1.000
_cell.angle_alpha   90.00
_cell.angle_beta   90.00
_cell.angle_gamma   90.00
#
_symmetry.space_group_name_H-M   'P 1'
#
loop_
_entity.id
_entity.type
_entity.pdbx_description
1 polymer ?
#
loop_
_entity_poly.entity_id
_entity_poly.type
_entity_poly.pdbx_seq_one_letter_code
_entity_poly.pdbx_strand_id
1 'polypeptide(L)'
;MNTIIINGQRITVSGNNVSIVGNCVMVDGQTVTSGLSGTVHVQFEGDLSSLRTDGNVTVHGNVHGNVDAGGSVTCEQVGQNVDAGGSVACNDVQGNVDAGGSVRCGNIQGNIDAGGSIRHQ
;
A
#
# COMPACT_ATOMS: atom_id res chain seq x y z
N MET A 1 9.02 4.66 14.42
CA MET A 1 9.27 5.81 13.51
C MET A 1 9.28 5.25 12.13
N ASN A 2 8.51 5.84 11.23
CA ASN A 2 8.36 5.38 9.86
C ASN A 2 9.10 6.33 8.91
N THR A 3 9.56 5.83 7.78
CA THR A 3 10.19 6.64 6.74
C THR A 3 9.37 6.57 5.47
N ILE A 4 9.04 7.73 4.90
CA ILE A 4 8.42 7.84 3.58
C ILE A 4 9.50 8.19 2.58
N ILE A 5 9.51 7.52 1.44
CA ILE A 5 10.41 7.80 0.33
C ILE A 5 9.56 8.23 -0.85
N ILE A 6 9.71 9.48 -1.27
CA ILE A 6 8.97 10.05 -2.40
C ILE A 6 9.97 10.43 -3.46
N ASN A 7 9.93 9.76 -4.62
CA ASN A 7 10.90 9.95 -5.71
C ASN A 7 12.37 9.92 -5.24
N GLY A 8 12.67 9.06 -4.25
CA GLY A 8 14.00 8.90 -3.65
C GLY A 8 14.30 9.81 -2.46
N GLN A 9 13.48 10.85 -2.20
CA GLN A 9 13.65 11.71 -1.02
C GLN A 9 13.04 11.06 0.22
N ARG A 10 13.86 10.90 1.27
CA ARG A 10 13.47 10.30 2.55
C ARG A 10 12.88 11.36 3.49
N ILE A 11 11.75 11.05 4.11
CA ILE A 11 11.03 11.91 5.07
C ILE A 11 10.65 11.05 6.28
N THR A 12 11.16 11.39 7.47
CA THR A 12 10.83 10.66 8.70
C THR A 12 9.54 11.19 9.29
N VAL A 13 8.63 10.29 9.67
CA VAL A 13 7.33 10.61 10.25
C VAL A 13 7.10 9.77 11.52
N SER A 14 6.38 10.35 12.49
CA SER A 14 6.01 9.64 13.72
C SER A 14 4.74 8.82 13.59
N GLY A 15 3.91 9.13 12.59
CA GLY A 15 2.62 8.50 12.37
C GLY A 15 2.65 7.25 11.51
N ASN A 16 1.52 6.55 11.50
CA ASN A 16 1.37 5.22 10.93
C ASN A 16 0.06 5.03 10.14
N ASN A 17 -0.80 6.05 10.04
CA ASN A 17 -1.89 6.10 9.06
C ASN A 17 -1.48 6.97 7.89
N VAL A 18 -1.43 6.37 6.71
CA VAL A 18 -0.88 7.02 5.52
C VAL A 18 -1.99 7.20 4.49
N SER A 19 -2.07 8.41 3.91
CA SER A 19 -2.93 8.71 2.77
C SER A 19 -2.15 9.40 1.67
N ILE A 20 -2.19 8.87 0.45
CA ILE A 20 -1.60 9.48 -0.76
C ILE A 20 -2.72 9.74 -1.76
N VAL A 21 -3.39 10.87 -1.60
CA VAL A 21 -4.62 11.17 -2.34
C VAL A 21 -4.54 12.59 -2.88
N GLY A 22 -5.02 12.79 -4.11
CA GLY A 22 -5.12 14.13 -4.71
C GLY A 22 -3.79 14.89 -4.74
N ASN A 23 -2.70 14.23 -5.14
CA ASN A 23 -1.34 14.79 -5.22
C ASN A 23 -0.72 15.22 -3.87
N CYS A 24 -1.26 14.73 -2.76
CA CYS A 24 -0.79 15.01 -1.41
C CYS A 24 -0.43 13.71 -0.69
N VAL A 25 0.63 13.74 0.11
CA VAL A 25 0.95 12.69 1.09
C VAL A 25 0.64 13.22 2.47
N MET A 26 -0.19 12.48 3.20
CA MET A 26 -0.61 12.80 4.55
C MET A 26 -0.29 11.66 5.50
N VAL A 27 0.09 12.00 6.72
CA VAL A 27 0.31 11.07 7.83
C VAL A 27 -0.54 11.52 9.00
N ASP A 28 -1.39 10.63 9.50
CA ASP A 28 -2.36 10.91 10.58
C ASP A 28 -3.18 12.19 10.32
N GLY A 29 -3.54 12.42 9.05
CA GLY A 29 -4.29 13.59 8.59
C GLY A 29 -3.47 14.87 8.42
N GLN A 30 -2.18 14.88 8.77
CA GLN A 30 -1.29 16.01 8.53
C GLN A 30 -0.60 15.90 7.17
N THR A 31 -0.62 16.98 6.38
CA THR A 31 0.07 17.00 5.08
C THR A 31 1.57 17.03 5.29
N VAL A 32 2.27 16.04 4.75
CA VAL A 32 3.73 15.91 4.74
C VAL A 32 4.31 16.54 3.47
N THR A 33 3.67 16.28 2.33
CA THR A 33 4.01 16.93 1.07
C THR A 33 2.77 17.08 0.18
N SER A 34 2.82 18.03 -0.76
CA SER A 34 1.72 18.33 -1.69
C SER A 34 2.26 18.81 -3.03
N GLY A 35 1.39 18.90 -4.03
CA GLY A 35 1.76 19.37 -5.37
C GLY A 35 2.60 18.35 -6.15
N LEU A 36 2.48 17.06 -5.81
CA LEU A 36 3.14 15.99 -6.55
C LEU A 36 2.57 15.92 -7.97
N SER A 37 3.43 15.71 -8.96
CA SER A 37 3.04 15.62 -10.36
C SER A 37 3.94 14.65 -11.12
N GLY A 38 3.46 14.18 -12.27
CA GLY A 38 4.12 13.13 -13.04
C GLY A 38 4.05 11.76 -12.36
N THR A 39 4.99 10.87 -12.71
CA THR A 39 5.10 9.56 -12.06
C THR A 39 5.68 9.74 -10.66
N VAL A 40 4.88 9.42 -9.65
CA VAL A 40 5.28 9.46 -8.24
C VAL A 40 5.53 8.05 -7.75
N HIS A 41 6.75 7.77 -7.31
CA HIS A 41 7.07 6.52 -6.62
C HIS A 41 7.09 6.78 -5.12
N VAL A 42 6.14 6.18 -4.40
CA VAL A 42 6.08 6.27 -2.94
C VAL A 42 6.41 4.92 -2.32
N GLN A 43 7.36 4.94 -1.38
CA GLN A 43 7.71 3.79 -0.56
C GLN A 43 7.58 4.14 0.91
N PHE A 44 7.16 3.18 1.73
CA PHE A 44 7.18 3.28 3.18
C PHE A 44 8.14 2.26 3.73
N GLU A 45 8.97 2.67 4.68
CA GLU A 45 9.76 1.78 5.52
C GLU A 45 9.20 1.84 6.95
N GLY A 46 8.77 0.69 7.46
CA GLY A 46 8.14 0.55 8.78
C GLY A 46 6.69 0.08 8.73
N ASP A 47 6.17 -0.26 9.90
CA ASP A 47 4.81 -0.78 10.04
C ASP A 47 3.76 0.33 10.00
N LEU A 48 2.66 0.06 9.30
CA LEU A 48 1.51 0.96 9.16
C LEU A 48 0.29 0.38 9.87
N SER A 49 -0.54 1.25 10.42
CA SER A 49 -1.87 0.87 10.90
C SER A 49 -2.86 0.74 9.75
N SER A 50 -2.79 1.62 8.76
CA SER A 50 -3.61 1.56 7.56
C SER A 50 -2.98 2.36 6.42
N LEU A 51 -3.35 2.03 5.18
CA LEU A 51 -2.84 2.68 3.98
C LEU A 51 -3.97 2.98 3.00
N ARG A 52 -4.02 4.23 2.54
CA ARG A 52 -4.87 4.68 1.43
C ARG A 52 -4.03 5.38 0.36
N THR A 53 -4.21 5.07 -0.91
CA THR A 53 -3.50 5.74 -2.01
C THR A 53 -4.32 5.74 -3.30
N ASP A 54 -4.24 6.79 -4.11
CA ASP A 54 -4.82 6.77 -5.47
C ASP A 54 -3.88 6.09 -6.49
N GLY A 55 -2.59 5.97 -6.15
CA GLY A 55 -1.54 5.48 -7.04
C GLY A 55 -0.84 4.20 -6.57
N ASN A 56 0.26 3.85 -7.22
CA ASN A 56 1.09 2.70 -6.84
C ASN A 56 1.83 2.94 -5.52
N VAL A 57 1.98 1.89 -4.72
CA VAL A 57 2.68 1.98 -3.42
C VAL A 57 3.49 0.72 -3.11
N THR A 58 4.65 0.91 -2.51
CA THR A 58 5.46 -0.16 -1.92
C THR A 58 5.64 0.07 -0.43
N VAL A 59 5.34 -0.93 0.40
CA VAL A 59 5.55 -0.91 1.84
C VAL A 59 6.59 -1.97 2.19
N HIS A 60 7.75 -1.52 2.67
CA HIS A 60 8.78 -2.33 3.29
C HIS A 60 8.48 -2.44 4.79
N GLY A 61 7.47 -3.24 5.10
CA GLY A 61 6.91 -3.45 6.43
C GLY A 61 5.49 -4.02 6.38
N ASN A 62 4.88 -4.19 7.55
CA ASN A 62 3.54 -4.74 7.66
C ASN A 62 2.48 -3.63 7.67
N VAL A 63 1.28 -3.94 7.18
CA VAL A 63 0.09 -3.11 7.35
C VAL A 63 -0.89 -3.86 8.24
N HIS A 64 -1.08 -3.42 9.48
CA HIS A 64 -1.93 -4.14 10.44
C HIS A 64 -3.43 -4.04 10.10
N GLY A 65 -3.85 -3.01 9.38
CA GLY A 65 -5.22 -2.79 8.95
C GLY A 65 -5.44 -3.07 7.47
N ASN A 66 -6.32 -2.27 6.86
CA ASN A 66 -6.64 -2.38 5.44
C ASN A 66 -5.64 -1.61 4.57
N VAL A 67 -5.49 -2.09 3.33
CA VAL A 67 -4.83 -1.36 2.24
C VAL A 67 -5.89 -1.06 1.17
N ASP A 68 -6.03 0.21 0.81
CA ASP A 68 -6.90 0.68 -0.27
C ASP A 68 -6.05 1.48 -1.27
N ALA A 69 -5.92 0.97 -2.49
CA ALA A 69 -5.08 1.56 -3.51
C ALA A 69 -5.78 1.68 -4.87
N GLY A 70 -5.76 2.86 -5.49
CA GLY A 70 -6.16 3.00 -6.89
C GLY A 70 -5.16 2.35 -7.87
N GLY A 71 -3.91 2.16 -7.44
CA GLY A 71 -2.83 1.54 -8.22
C GLY A 71 -2.45 0.14 -7.77
N SER A 72 -1.22 -0.27 -8.07
CA SER A 72 -0.65 -1.55 -7.63
C SER A 72 -0.06 -1.44 -6.23
N VAL A 73 -0.18 -2.52 -5.46
CA VAL A 73 0.29 -2.62 -4.08
C VAL A 73 1.40 -3.65 -3.98
N THR A 74 2.50 -3.29 -3.30
CA THR A 74 3.49 -4.25 -2.83
C THR A 74 3.70 -4.08 -1.33
N CYS A 75 3.61 -5.15 -0.55
CA CYS A 75 3.75 -5.08 0.90
C CYS A 75 4.26 -6.38 1.53
N GLU A 76 4.62 -6.40 2.81
CA GLU A 76 4.97 -7.65 3.49
C GLU A 76 3.71 -8.39 3.95
N GLN A 77 3.15 -8.06 5.11
CA GLN A 77 1.91 -8.68 5.59
C GLN A 77 0.78 -7.65 5.70
N VAL A 78 -0.45 -8.09 5.47
CA VAL A 78 -1.67 -7.31 5.70
C VAL A 78 -2.55 -8.01 6.73
N GLY A 79 -2.84 -7.31 7.82
CA GLY A 79 -3.65 -7.83 8.92
C GLY A 79 -5.16 -7.86 8.61
N GLN A 80 -5.60 -7.17 7.56
CA GLN A 80 -7.00 -7.22 7.09
C GLN A 80 -7.07 -7.37 5.57
N ASN A 81 -7.87 -6.55 4.88
CA ASN A 81 -8.12 -6.69 3.45
C ASN A 81 -7.17 -5.83 2.62
N VAL A 82 -6.97 -6.23 1.36
CA VAL A 82 -6.33 -5.43 0.32
C VAL A 82 -7.32 -5.21 -0.80
N ASP A 83 -7.55 -3.95 -1.15
CA ASP A 83 -8.27 -3.52 -2.34
C ASP A 83 -7.31 -2.71 -3.22
N ALA A 84 -7.12 -3.15 -4.46
CA ALA A 84 -6.24 -2.49 -5.41
C ALA A 84 -6.85 -2.41 -6.81
N GLY A 85 -6.87 -1.22 -7.41
CA GLY A 85 -7.19 -1.08 -8.83
C GLY A 85 -6.15 -1.73 -9.76
N GLY A 86 -4.91 -1.91 -9.27
CA GLY A 86 -3.80 -2.54 -9.98
C GLY A 86 -3.54 -3.99 -9.57
N SER A 87 -2.28 -4.40 -9.62
CA SER A 87 -1.86 -5.73 -9.14
C SER A 87 -1.49 -5.70 -7.66
N VAL A 88 -1.69 -6.80 -6.95
CA VAL A 88 -1.33 -6.95 -5.53
C VAL A 88 -0.19 -7.96 -5.40
N ALA A 89 0.86 -7.58 -4.69
CA ALA A 89 1.97 -8.45 -4.35
C ALA A 89 2.32 -8.33 -2.86
N CYS A 90 1.83 -9.26 -2.03
CA CYS A 90 2.17 -9.27 -0.60
C CYS A 90 2.57 -10.67 -0.11
N ASN A 91 3.27 -10.80 1.01
CA ASN A 91 3.61 -12.11 1.56
C ASN A 91 2.36 -12.79 2.12
N ASP A 92 1.74 -12.26 3.17
CA ASP A 92 0.53 -12.85 3.75
C ASP A 92 -0.59 -11.81 3.91
N VAL A 93 -1.84 -12.23 3.72
CA VAL A 93 -3.02 -11.41 3.94
C VAL A 93 -4.01 -12.17 4.82
N GLN A 94 -4.36 -11.60 5.97
CA GLN A 94 -5.32 -12.23 6.90
C GLN A 94 -6.78 -12.04 6.45
N GLY A 95 -7.07 -11.05 5.60
CA GLY A 95 -8.39 -10.81 5.03
C GLY A 95 -8.51 -11.27 3.59
N ASN A 96 -9.39 -10.59 2.86
CA ASN A 96 -9.60 -10.78 1.43
C ASN A 96 -8.62 -9.93 0.60
N VAL A 97 -8.40 -10.35 -0.64
CA VAL A 97 -7.68 -9.57 -1.64
C VAL A 97 -8.58 -9.35 -2.84
N ASP A 98 -8.80 -8.10 -3.21
CA ASP A 98 -9.41 -7.68 -4.47
C ASP A 98 -8.37 -6.90 -5.29
N ALA A 99 -8.16 -7.31 -6.53
CA ALA A 99 -7.23 -6.68 -7.45
C ALA A 99 -7.81 -6.57 -8.86
N GLY A 100 -7.81 -5.37 -9.44
CA GLY A 100 -8.11 -5.20 -10.86
C GLY A 100 -7.10 -5.92 -11.78
N GLY A 101 -5.87 -6.12 -11.29
CA GLY A 101 -4.78 -6.80 -11.98
C GLY A 101 -4.53 -8.23 -11.52
N SER A 102 -3.26 -8.63 -11.47
CA SER A 102 -2.85 -9.96 -10.99
C SER A 102 -2.59 -9.94 -9.48
N VAL A 103 -2.80 -11.08 -8.82
CA VAL A 103 -2.47 -11.27 -7.41
C VAL A 103 -1.30 -12.22 -7.30
N ARG A 104 -0.26 -11.81 -6.58
CA ARG A 104 0.90 -12.62 -6.23
C ARG A 104 1.12 -12.58 -4.72
N CYS A 105 0.52 -13.53 -4.00
CA CYS A 105 0.65 -13.58 -2.56
C CYS A 105 1.03 -14.96 -2.03
N GLY A 106 1.62 -15.02 -0.84
CA GLY A 106 1.83 -16.25 -0.08
C GLY A 106 0.51 -16.77 0.47
N ASN A 107 0.24 -16.64 1.77
CA ASN A 107 -1.03 -17.10 2.33
C ASN A 107 -2.09 -16.00 2.33
N ILE A 108 -3.30 -16.34 1.87
CA ILE A 108 -4.47 -15.48 2.00
C ILE A 108 -5.53 -16.28 2.77
N GLN A 109 -5.95 -15.77 3.94
CA GLN A 109 -6.93 -16.47 4.77
C GLN A 109 -8.37 -16.25 4.29
N GLY A 110 -8.62 -15.12 3.61
CA GLY A 110 -9.89 -14.81 2.98
C GLY A 110 -9.97 -15.27 1.52
N ASN A 111 -10.88 -14.65 0.78
CA ASN A 111 -11.07 -14.87 -0.64
C ASN A 111 -10.12 -14.01 -1.48
N ILE A 112 -9.88 -14.43 -2.72
CA ILE A 112 -9.08 -13.70 -3.69
C ILE A 112 -9.95 -13.46 -4.92
N ASP A 113 -10.12 -12.19 -5.29
CA ASP A 113 -10.61 -11.77 -6.60
C ASP A 113 -9.49 -11.06 -7.35
N ALA A 114 -9.35 -11.39 -8.64
CA ALA A 114 -8.33 -10.85 -9.50
C ALA A 114 -8.84 -10.76 -10.93
N GLY A 115 -8.73 -9.57 -11.55
CA GLY A 115 -8.98 -9.42 -12.99
C GLY A 115 -7.94 -10.16 -13.86
N GLY A 116 -6.77 -10.46 -13.29
CA GLY A 116 -5.65 -11.13 -13.94
C GLY A 116 -5.38 -12.55 -13.42
N SER A 117 -4.10 -12.93 -13.37
CA SER A 117 -3.68 -14.23 -12.83
C SER A 117 -3.53 -14.19 -11.32
N ILE A 118 -3.84 -15.31 -10.66
CA ILE A 118 -3.52 -15.54 -9.25
C ILE A 118 -2.34 -16.51 -9.18
N ARG A 119 -1.27 -16.10 -8.49
CA ARG A 119 -0.07 -16.93 -8.28
C ARG A 119 0.31 -16.94 -6.81
N HIS A 120 0.64 -18.12 -6.30
CA HIS A 120 1.31 -18.25 -5.02
C HIS A 120 2.81 -17.98 -5.14
N GLN A 121 3.41 -17.44 -4.09
CA GLN A 121 4.86 -17.23 -3.98
C GLN A 121 5.42 -17.85 -2.70
#